data_AF-A0A932HBG9-F1
#
_entry.id   AF-A0A932HBG9-F1
#
_cell.length_a   1.000
_cell.length_b   1.000
_cell.length_c   1.000
_cell.angle_alpha   90.00
_cell.angle_beta   90.00
_cell.angle_gamma   90.00
#
_symmetry.space_group_name_H-M   'P 1'
#
loop_
_entity.id
_entity.type
_entity.pdbx_description
1 polymer ?
#
loop_
_entity_poly.entity_id
_entity_poly.type
_entity_poly.pdbx_seq_one_letter_code
_entity_poly.pdbx_strand_id
1 'polypeptide(L)'
;MKRLLMACLVLAAVAAHGASQDEDFLAAREAFRSGNAKKLDLHARRLQGHILEPYVAYWQLRLRLEDAAREEVQAYVLRYRDTPLSDRLRADWLKVLGKKQQWDLFDAEYPQLVNEDIELQCYALQARLRVSATEALRAARSLWFTSRDLPENCTPLFNALAASHQLSSDDVWARIRLGLEAGNVGVARRVAGYLAAGQAPDGRVLEAIASNPTRYLDKRAFDLGSRAGRETVMFAVHRLARTSPQQAAWRWTRLEQQFSPEEPAYVWGLVAYFGAMRHDPGALAWYARAGDLSDLQLAWKARAALRAGNWQEVLAAIDAMTSRESGEAAWRYWKARALRAQGRQEEANEILTPLAAEFNFYGQLATEELGGRIASPSPAFKPTREDVRATGMLPGIQRALALYRLNLRFEGNREWLWAIRGFDDKQLLTAAEVAR
;
A
#
# COMPACT_ATOMS: atom_id res chain seq x y z
N MET A 1 27.47 -44.85 31.84
CA MET A 1 26.79 -43.87 32.73
C MET A 1 27.48 -42.51 32.78
N LYS A 2 28.78 -42.38 33.10
CA LYS A 2 29.45 -41.05 33.19
C LYS A 2 29.38 -40.19 31.91
N ARG A 3 29.52 -40.76 30.71
CA ARG A 3 29.39 -40.02 29.42
C ARG A 3 27.95 -39.56 29.11
N LEU A 4 26.93 -40.32 29.52
CA LEU A 4 25.52 -39.90 29.38
C LEU A 4 25.15 -38.79 30.36
N LEU A 5 25.63 -38.88 31.60
CA LEU A 5 25.45 -37.83 32.62
C LEU A 5 26.11 -36.51 32.21
N MET A 6 27.32 -36.57 31.64
CA MET A 6 28.03 -35.38 31.15
C MET A 6 27.32 -34.74 29.94
N ALA A 7 26.77 -35.54 29.02
CA ALA A 7 25.96 -35.03 27.91
C ALA A 7 24.64 -34.39 28.38
N CYS A 8 23.95 -34.98 29.36
CA CYS A 8 22.72 -34.40 29.93
C CYS A 8 22.99 -33.10 30.72
N LEU A 9 24.11 -32.99 31.44
CA LEU A 9 24.50 -31.77 32.16
C LEU A 9 24.85 -30.62 31.20
N VAL A 10 25.51 -30.92 30.07
CA VAL A 10 25.83 -29.91 29.04
C VAL A 10 24.56 -29.45 28.33
N LEU A 11 23.63 -30.34 27.98
CA LEU A 11 22.34 -29.93 27.39
C LEU A 11 21.49 -29.08 28.35
N ALA A 12 21.47 -29.41 29.64
CA ALA A 12 20.72 -28.63 30.64
C ALA A 12 21.31 -27.23 30.85
N ALA A 13 22.64 -27.10 30.87
CA ALA A 13 23.31 -25.81 31.02
C ALA A 13 23.09 -24.89 29.80
N VAL A 14 23.11 -25.45 28.58
CA VAL A 14 22.84 -24.68 27.35
C VAL A 14 21.38 -24.22 27.28
N ALA A 15 20.43 -25.07 27.69
CA ALA A 15 19.01 -24.71 27.73
C ALA A 15 18.71 -23.63 28.78
N ALA A 16 19.32 -23.72 29.98
CA ALA A 16 19.17 -22.71 31.02
C ALA A 16 19.79 -21.36 30.63
N HIS A 17 20.95 -21.37 29.95
CA HIS A 17 21.59 -20.16 29.44
C HIS A 17 20.74 -19.48 28.35
N GLY A 18 20.15 -20.25 27.42
CA GLY A 18 19.24 -19.71 26.41
C GLY A 18 17.97 -19.07 26.99
N ALA A 19 17.34 -19.72 27.96
CA ALA A 19 16.16 -19.15 28.65
C ALA A 19 16.48 -17.83 29.37
N SER A 20 17.67 -17.72 29.97
CA SER A 20 18.10 -16.47 30.62
C SER A 20 18.36 -15.34 29.62
N GLN A 21 18.87 -15.65 28.42
CA GLN A 21 19.11 -14.66 27.36
C GLN A 21 17.80 -14.17 26.72
N ASP A 22 16.80 -15.04 26.59
CA ASP A 22 15.46 -14.67 26.12
C ASP A 22 14.79 -13.65 27.07
N GLU A 23 14.90 -13.86 28.39
CA GLU A 23 14.43 -12.91 29.40
C GLU A 23 15.19 -11.56 29.35
N ASP A 24 16.53 -11.61 29.26
CA ASP A 24 17.36 -10.41 29.11
C ASP A 24 17.00 -9.62 27.83
N PHE A 25 16.67 -10.31 26.73
CA PHE A 25 16.24 -9.67 25.49
C PHE A 25 14.90 -8.95 25.64
N LEU A 26 13.92 -9.59 26.28
CA LEU A 26 12.62 -8.95 26.55
C LEU A 26 12.77 -7.77 27.52
N ALA A 27 13.64 -7.88 28.52
CA ALA A 27 13.95 -6.79 29.43
C ALA A 27 14.65 -5.62 28.72
N ALA A 28 15.59 -5.89 27.81
CA ALA A 28 16.21 -4.88 26.95
C ALA A 28 15.16 -4.16 26.09
N ARG A 29 14.21 -4.90 25.51
CA ARG A 29 13.12 -4.32 24.72
C ARG A 29 12.25 -3.37 25.55
N GLU A 30 11.93 -3.74 26.79
CA GLU A 30 11.14 -2.89 27.68
C GLU A 30 11.93 -1.66 28.15
N ALA A 31 13.23 -1.81 28.40
CA ALA A 31 14.12 -0.68 28.68
C ALA A 31 14.16 0.31 27.50
N PHE A 32 14.21 -0.18 26.26
CA PHE A 32 14.10 0.65 25.07
C PHE A 32 12.76 1.38 24.98
N ARG A 33 11.64 0.66 25.17
CA ARG A 33 10.28 1.24 25.11
C ARG A 33 10.05 2.32 26.16
N SER A 34 10.67 2.17 27.34
CA SER A 34 10.63 3.15 28.43
C SER A 34 11.70 4.25 28.32
N GLY A 35 12.54 4.24 27.28
CA GLY A 35 13.62 5.23 27.09
C GLY A 35 14.77 5.11 28.10
N ASN A 36 14.88 4.00 28.83
CA ASN A 36 15.88 3.83 29.87
C ASN A 36 17.21 3.27 29.30
N ALA A 37 18.05 4.17 28.79
CA ALA A 37 19.34 3.83 28.20
C ALA A 37 20.26 3.03 29.15
N LYS A 38 20.30 3.39 30.45
CA LYS A 38 21.15 2.69 31.43
C LYS A 38 20.75 1.22 31.63
N LYS A 39 19.43 0.95 31.74
CA LYS A 39 18.94 -0.43 31.83
C LYS A 39 19.18 -1.20 30.54
N LEU A 40 18.97 -0.55 29.40
CA LEU A 40 19.23 -1.15 28.08
C LEU A 40 20.70 -1.57 27.96
N ASP A 41 21.65 -0.71 28.33
CA ASP A 41 23.08 -1.03 28.29
C ASP A 41 23.48 -2.19 29.20
N LEU A 42 22.80 -2.34 30.35
CA LEU A 42 23.04 -3.44 31.28
C LEU A 42 22.65 -4.79 30.65
N HIS A 43 21.47 -4.88 30.04
CA HIS A 43 21.03 -6.09 29.35
C HIS A 43 21.82 -6.32 28.06
N ALA A 44 22.21 -5.27 27.35
CA ALA A 44 23.01 -5.37 26.12
C ALA A 44 24.35 -6.11 26.35
N ARG A 45 25.01 -5.88 27.48
CA ARG A 45 26.26 -6.60 27.82
C ARG A 45 26.06 -8.11 27.96
N ARG A 46 24.88 -8.55 28.44
CA ARG A 46 24.54 -9.97 28.62
C ARG A 46 24.13 -10.66 27.31
N LEU A 47 23.78 -9.86 26.30
CA LEU A 47 23.33 -10.31 24.98
C LEU A 47 24.43 -10.22 23.91
N GLN A 48 25.68 -9.97 24.29
CA GLN A 48 26.81 -9.99 23.36
C GLN A 48 26.96 -11.38 22.74
N GLY A 49 27.02 -11.46 21.41
CA GLY A 49 27.07 -12.71 20.66
C GLY A 49 25.72 -13.44 20.54
N HIS A 50 24.64 -12.90 21.11
CA HIS A 50 23.30 -13.46 20.95
C HIS A 50 22.79 -13.24 19.51
N ILE A 51 21.98 -14.17 18.99
CA ILE A 51 21.44 -14.08 17.61
C ILE A 51 20.59 -12.82 17.40
N LEU A 52 19.99 -12.28 18.48
CA LEU A 52 19.21 -11.03 18.50
C LEU A 52 20.00 -9.80 18.99
N GLU A 53 21.32 -9.89 19.16
CA GLU A 53 22.19 -8.72 19.41
C GLU A 53 21.92 -7.54 18.44
N PRO A 54 21.66 -7.76 17.13
CA PRO A 54 21.37 -6.64 16.22
C PRO A 54 20.22 -5.74 16.68
N TYR A 55 19.16 -6.31 17.27
CA TYR A 55 18.02 -5.55 17.79
C TYR A 55 18.40 -4.65 18.96
N VAL A 56 19.23 -5.17 19.87
CA VAL A 56 19.66 -4.45 21.05
C VAL A 56 20.59 -3.30 20.66
N ALA A 57 21.54 -3.56 19.77
CA ALA A 57 22.42 -2.53 19.21
C ALA A 57 21.60 -1.44 18.45
N TYR A 58 20.58 -1.84 17.69
CA TYR A 58 19.65 -0.91 17.04
C TYR A 58 18.93 -0.04 18.07
N TRP A 59 18.41 -0.62 19.15
CA TRP A 59 17.73 0.14 20.20
C TRP A 59 18.64 1.14 20.90
N GLN A 60 19.88 0.74 21.22
CA GLN A 60 20.87 1.63 21.85
C GLN A 60 21.17 2.83 20.97
N LEU A 61 21.39 2.59 19.68
CA LEU A 61 21.69 3.67 18.73
C LEU A 61 20.46 4.54 18.47
N ARG A 62 19.27 3.94 18.39
CA ARG A 62 18.01 4.67 18.16
C ARG A 62 17.67 5.66 19.27
N LEU A 63 17.96 5.35 20.54
CA LEU A 63 17.70 6.27 21.65
C LEU A 63 18.52 7.57 21.58
N ARG A 64 19.62 7.58 20.83
CA ARG A 64 20.52 8.74 20.68
C ARG A 64 20.82 9.06 19.22
N LEU A 65 19.95 8.64 18.31
CA LEU A 65 20.21 8.71 16.87
C LEU A 65 20.36 10.15 16.36
N GLU A 66 19.71 11.10 17.03
CA GLU A 66 19.82 12.52 16.67
C GLU A 66 21.25 13.04 16.81
N ASP A 67 22.02 12.51 17.78
CA ASP A 67 23.39 12.93 18.08
C ASP A 67 24.44 11.88 17.68
N ALA A 68 24.01 10.80 17.03
CA ALA A 68 24.90 9.73 16.60
C ALA A 68 25.87 10.22 15.52
N ALA A 69 27.15 9.86 15.67
CA ALA A 69 28.17 10.13 14.66
C ALA A 69 27.91 9.27 13.40
N ARG A 70 28.32 9.79 12.24
CA ARG A 70 28.21 9.08 10.96
C ARG A 70 28.86 7.70 11.01
N GLU A 71 30.05 7.63 11.59
CA GLU A 71 30.88 6.44 11.66
C GLU A 71 30.19 5.35 12.49
N GLU A 72 29.45 5.74 13.52
CA GLU A 72 28.70 4.81 14.37
C GLU A 72 27.53 4.17 13.62
N VAL A 73 26.75 4.98 12.88
CA VAL A 73 25.64 4.48 12.06
C VAL A 73 26.16 3.58 10.94
N GLN A 74 27.23 3.99 10.26
CA GLN A 74 27.85 3.19 9.21
C GLN A 74 28.42 1.87 9.74
N ALA A 75 29.05 1.87 10.92
CA ALA A 75 29.54 0.67 11.57
C ALA A 75 28.40 -0.31 11.90
N TYR A 76 27.27 0.19 12.40
CA TYR A 76 26.08 -0.64 12.64
C TYR A 76 25.56 -1.25 11.33
N VAL A 77 25.35 -0.42 10.31
CA VAL A 77 24.78 -0.83 9.01
C VAL A 77 25.67 -1.88 8.35
N LEU A 78 27.00 -1.71 8.42
CA LEU A 78 27.95 -2.68 7.89
C LEU A 78 27.94 -3.99 8.66
N ARG A 79 27.94 -3.92 10.00
CA ARG A 79 27.96 -5.11 10.88
C ARG A 79 26.70 -5.96 10.74
N TYR A 80 25.54 -5.34 10.54
CA TYR A 80 24.24 -6.01 10.51
C TYR A 80 23.53 -5.91 9.15
N ARG A 81 24.29 -5.82 8.06
CA ARG A 81 23.78 -5.66 6.67
C ARG A 81 22.84 -6.77 6.21
N ASP A 82 22.93 -7.95 6.83
CA ASP A 82 22.10 -9.12 6.55
C ASP A 82 20.75 -9.08 7.31
N THR A 83 20.48 -8.01 8.05
CA THR A 83 19.25 -7.83 8.84
C THR A 83 18.38 -6.71 8.25
N PRO A 84 17.04 -6.79 8.40
CA PRO A 84 16.13 -5.69 8.07
C PRO A 84 16.38 -4.45 8.94
N LEU A 85 17.09 -4.58 10.05
CA LEU A 85 17.42 -3.47 10.95
C LEU A 85 18.47 -2.53 10.37
N SER A 86 19.36 -3.02 9.49
CA SER A 86 20.32 -2.16 8.80
C SER A 86 19.59 -1.10 7.96
N ASP A 87 18.61 -1.54 7.18
CA ASP A 87 17.78 -0.68 6.36
C ASP A 87 16.87 0.22 7.19
N ARG A 88 16.28 -0.35 8.25
CA ARG A 88 15.44 0.42 9.17
C ARG A 88 16.22 1.53 9.89
N LEU A 89 17.45 1.25 10.35
CA LEU A 89 18.29 2.27 10.97
C LEU A 89 18.69 3.34 9.94
N ARG A 90 19.06 2.94 8.73
CA ARG A 90 19.36 3.89 7.66
C ARG A 90 18.16 4.79 7.39
N ALA A 91 16.95 4.24 7.32
CA ALA A 91 15.72 5.02 7.15
C ALA A 91 15.51 6.01 8.32
N ASP A 92 15.62 5.55 9.57
CA ASP A 92 15.49 6.40 10.75
C ASP A 92 16.55 7.53 10.74
N TRP A 93 17.78 7.22 10.35
CA TRP A 93 18.87 8.20 10.28
C TRP A 93 18.69 9.19 9.14
N LEU A 94 18.26 8.74 7.96
CA LEU A 94 17.91 9.62 6.84
C LEU A 94 16.81 10.63 7.22
N LYS A 95 15.85 10.24 8.08
CA LYS A 95 14.84 11.18 8.60
C LYS A 95 15.48 12.25 9.50
N VAL A 96 16.45 11.89 10.34
CA VAL A 96 17.23 12.85 11.12
C VAL A 96 18.02 13.79 10.20
N LEU A 97 18.73 13.24 9.21
CA LEU A 97 19.52 14.01 8.25
C LEU A 97 18.65 14.98 7.44
N GLY A 98 17.49 14.52 6.98
CA GLY A 98 16.52 15.35 6.24
C GLY A 98 15.97 16.49 7.09
N LYS A 99 15.62 16.22 8.36
CA LYS A 99 15.20 17.26 9.32
C LYS A 99 16.30 18.29 9.59
N LYS A 100 17.55 17.83 9.72
CA LYS A 100 18.73 18.69 9.91
C LYS A 100 19.26 19.29 8.60
N GLN A 101 18.62 19.00 7.46
CA GLN A 101 19.02 19.45 6.13
C GLN A 101 20.48 19.13 5.76
N GLN A 102 21.01 18.01 6.27
CA GLN A 102 22.36 17.53 5.98
C GLN A 102 22.40 16.80 4.63
N TRP A 103 22.14 17.54 3.55
CA TRP A 103 21.86 16.97 2.23
C TRP A 103 23.01 16.16 1.64
N ASP A 104 24.27 16.58 1.82
CA ASP A 104 25.41 15.87 1.24
C ASP A 104 25.53 14.45 1.81
N LEU A 105 25.25 14.28 3.11
CA LEU A 105 25.22 12.97 3.77
C LEU A 105 23.94 12.20 3.46
N PHE A 106 22.81 12.90 3.38
CA PHE A 106 21.53 12.32 2.98
C PHE A 106 21.63 11.69 1.58
N ASP A 107 22.16 12.41 0.59
CA ASP A 107 22.28 11.97 -0.80
C ASP A 107 23.29 10.82 -0.96
N ALA A 108 24.28 10.72 -0.08
CA ALA A 108 25.21 9.59 -0.05
C ALA A 108 24.56 8.29 0.45
N GLU A 109 23.63 8.39 1.41
CA GLU A 109 23.05 7.24 2.11
C GLU A 109 21.68 6.82 1.53
N TYR A 110 20.89 7.76 1.00
CA TYR A 110 19.55 7.50 0.47
C TYR A 110 19.52 6.44 -0.65
N PRO A 111 20.44 6.45 -1.65
CA PRO A 111 20.46 5.42 -2.70
C PRO A 111 20.71 4.00 -2.19
N GLN A 112 21.22 3.84 -0.97
CA GLN A 112 21.48 2.55 -0.36
C GLN A 112 20.24 1.96 0.35
N LEU A 113 19.19 2.77 0.54
CA LEU A 113 17.94 2.35 1.16
C LEU A 113 17.21 1.35 0.26
N VAL A 114 16.79 0.23 0.85
CA VAL A 114 16.09 -0.87 0.17
C VAL A 114 14.59 -0.65 0.19
N ASN A 115 14.02 -0.27 1.35
CA ASN A 115 12.58 -0.06 1.46
C ASN A 115 12.21 1.39 1.16
N GLU A 116 11.28 1.60 0.23
CA GLU A 116 10.76 2.92 -0.07
C GLU A 116 9.97 3.52 1.11
N ASP A 117 10.18 4.81 1.36
CA ASP A 117 9.44 5.58 2.37
C ASP A 117 9.11 6.96 1.77
N ILE A 118 7.84 7.34 1.77
CA ILE A 118 7.36 8.58 1.16
C ILE A 118 7.90 9.85 1.84
N GLU A 119 8.14 9.80 3.16
CA GLU A 119 8.78 10.90 3.89
C GLU A 119 10.21 11.09 3.39
N LEU A 120 10.94 10.00 3.20
CA LEU A 120 12.31 10.03 2.67
C LEU A 120 12.35 10.42 1.19
N GLN A 121 11.40 9.97 0.38
CA GLN A 121 11.25 10.43 -1.01
C GLN A 121 11.05 11.95 -1.06
N CYS A 122 10.23 12.52 -0.17
CA CYS A 122 10.05 13.97 -0.08
C CYS A 122 11.32 14.71 0.37
N TYR A 123 12.11 14.16 1.30
CA TYR A 123 13.42 14.75 1.62
C TYR A 123 14.42 14.64 0.47
N ALA A 124 14.47 13.51 -0.23
CA ALA A 124 15.35 13.32 -1.39
C ALA A 124 15.03 14.31 -2.52
N LEU A 125 13.75 14.57 -2.77
CA LEU A 125 13.33 15.58 -3.74
C LEU A 125 13.65 17.00 -3.27
N GLN A 126 13.58 17.28 -1.97
CA GLN A 126 14.02 18.57 -1.42
C GLN A 126 15.52 18.78 -1.56
N ALA A 127 16.32 17.75 -1.30
CA ALA A 127 17.77 17.78 -1.56
C ALA A 127 18.04 18.07 -3.04
N ARG A 128 17.33 17.38 -3.94
CA ARG A 128 17.46 17.54 -5.39
C ARG A 128 17.04 18.91 -5.91
N LEU A 129 16.15 19.65 -5.24
CA LEU A 129 15.80 21.03 -5.62
C LEU A 129 17.03 21.96 -5.65
N ARG A 130 18.06 21.69 -4.83
CA ARG A 130 19.32 22.46 -4.79
C ARG A 130 20.17 22.26 -6.04
N VAL A 131 20.05 21.10 -6.68
CA VAL A 131 20.87 20.69 -7.83
C VAL A 131 20.13 20.90 -9.14
N SER A 132 18.88 20.42 -9.22
CA SER A 132 18.04 20.51 -10.40
C SER A 132 16.58 20.69 -10.00
N ALA A 133 16.12 21.95 -9.95
CA ALA A 133 14.75 22.27 -9.60
C ALA A 133 13.74 21.63 -10.56
N THR A 134 14.01 21.66 -11.87
CA THR A 134 13.12 21.11 -12.90
C THR A 134 12.89 19.61 -12.72
N GLU A 135 13.96 18.84 -12.47
CA GLU A 135 13.84 17.38 -12.29
C GLU A 135 13.14 17.02 -10.97
N ALA A 136 13.50 17.71 -9.89
CA ALA A 136 12.88 17.51 -8.59
C ALA A 136 11.38 17.82 -8.63
N LEU A 137 10.97 18.93 -9.25
CA LEU A 137 9.57 19.30 -9.38
C LEU A 137 8.78 18.34 -10.28
N ARG A 138 9.38 17.89 -11.41
CA ARG A 138 8.76 16.87 -12.26
C ARG A 138 8.46 15.59 -11.47
N ALA A 139 9.42 15.13 -10.66
CA ALA A 139 9.24 13.97 -9.80
C ALA A 139 8.27 14.24 -8.64
N ALA A 140 8.27 15.43 -8.04
CA ALA A 140 7.31 15.80 -6.99
C ALA A 140 5.87 15.82 -7.50
N ARG A 141 5.64 16.13 -8.78
CA ARG A 141 4.31 16.15 -9.39
C ARG A 141 3.66 14.77 -9.38
N SER A 142 4.42 13.68 -9.50
CA SER A 142 3.84 12.32 -9.42
C SER A 142 3.30 11.99 -8.03
N LEU A 143 3.79 12.67 -6.98
CA LEU A 143 3.32 12.53 -5.61
C LEU A 143 2.05 13.34 -5.32
N TRP A 144 1.66 14.26 -6.21
CA TRP A 144 0.52 15.16 -6.00
C TRP A 144 -0.83 14.44 -6.05
N PHE A 145 -1.03 13.57 -7.05
CA PHE A 145 -2.33 12.96 -7.36
C PHE A 145 -2.62 11.75 -6.47
N THR A 146 -2.86 12.02 -5.19
CA THR A 146 -3.18 11.00 -4.19
C THR A 146 -4.28 11.48 -3.25
N SER A 147 -5.10 10.54 -2.79
CA SER A 147 -6.11 10.76 -1.75
C SER A 147 -5.53 10.68 -0.34
N ARG A 148 -4.28 10.22 -0.19
CA ARG A 148 -3.63 10.01 1.11
C ARG A 148 -3.16 11.33 1.70
N ASP A 149 -3.18 11.38 3.02
CA ASP A 149 -2.48 12.42 3.76
C ASP A 149 -0.98 12.15 3.68
N LEU A 150 -0.23 13.06 3.07
CA LEU A 150 1.21 12.93 2.90
C LEU A 150 1.93 13.59 4.08
N PRO A 151 3.12 13.11 4.45
CA PRO A 151 3.93 13.73 5.49
C PRO A 151 4.13 15.24 5.27
N GLU A 152 4.21 16.00 6.37
CA GLU A 152 4.32 17.46 6.34
C GLU A 152 5.56 17.94 5.58
N ASN A 153 6.65 17.17 5.61
CA ASN A 153 7.87 17.47 4.87
C ASN A 153 7.70 17.37 3.34
N CYS A 154 6.58 16.90 2.81
CA CYS A 154 6.26 17.00 1.38
C CYS A 154 5.73 18.40 1.00
N THR A 155 5.21 19.17 1.95
CA THR A 155 4.62 20.51 1.71
C THR A 155 5.57 21.50 1.01
N PRO A 156 6.86 21.59 1.36
CA PRO A 156 7.79 22.48 0.64
C PRO A 156 7.87 22.19 -0.87
N LEU A 157 7.81 20.92 -1.28
CA LEU A 157 7.81 20.53 -2.70
C LEU A 157 6.54 20.99 -3.40
N PHE A 158 5.40 20.84 -2.73
CA PHE A 158 4.10 21.28 -3.25
C PHE A 158 3.98 22.80 -3.34
N ASN A 159 4.54 23.52 -2.37
CA ASN A 159 4.66 24.97 -2.43
C ASN A 159 5.53 25.41 -3.61
N ALA A 160 6.66 24.74 -3.85
CA ALA A 160 7.52 25.03 -4.99
C ALA A 160 6.84 24.71 -6.34
N LEU A 161 6.10 23.60 -6.41
CA LEU A 161 5.27 23.25 -7.57
C LEU A 161 4.22 24.33 -7.88
N ALA A 162 3.48 24.78 -6.86
CA ALA A 162 2.49 25.82 -6.99
C ALA A 162 3.12 27.17 -7.39
N ALA A 163 4.20 27.57 -6.74
CA ALA A 163 4.93 28.81 -7.04
C ALA A 163 5.54 28.84 -8.45
N SER A 164 5.91 27.67 -8.99
CA SER A 164 6.40 27.53 -10.37
C SER A 164 5.30 27.38 -11.42
N HIS A 165 4.02 27.55 -11.04
CA HIS A 165 2.85 27.36 -11.91
C HIS A 165 2.77 25.97 -12.56
N GLN A 166 3.41 24.96 -11.97
CA GLN A 166 3.34 23.57 -12.39
C GLN A 166 2.15 22.82 -11.77
N LEU A 167 1.32 23.50 -10.99
CA LEU A 167 0.01 23.04 -10.55
C LEU A 167 -1.04 24.01 -11.06
N SER A 168 -1.88 23.52 -11.98
CA SER A 168 -3.06 24.25 -12.44
C SER A 168 -4.17 24.21 -11.38
N SER A 169 -5.17 25.10 -11.51
CA SER A 169 -6.38 25.02 -10.69
C SER A 169 -7.05 23.65 -10.81
N ASP A 170 -7.05 23.06 -12.01
CA ASP A 170 -7.60 21.72 -12.26
C ASP A 170 -6.84 20.62 -11.51
N ASP A 171 -5.50 20.70 -11.44
CA ASP A 171 -4.70 19.75 -10.67
C ASP A 171 -5.04 19.81 -9.17
N VAL A 172 -5.27 21.03 -8.65
CA VAL A 172 -5.65 21.23 -7.24
C VAL A 172 -7.04 20.65 -6.99
N TRP A 173 -8.01 20.93 -7.86
CA TRP A 173 -9.35 20.35 -7.77
C TRP A 173 -9.37 18.83 -7.93
N ALA A 174 -8.54 18.27 -8.81
CA ALA A 174 -8.39 16.82 -8.95
C ALA A 174 -7.93 16.19 -7.63
N ARG A 175 -6.94 16.76 -6.96
CA ARG A 175 -6.48 16.28 -5.65
C ARG A 175 -7.54 16.48 -4.54
N ILE A 176 -8.29 17.57 -4.57
CA ILE A 176 -9.44 17.79 -3.66
C ILE A 176 -10.47 16.67 -3.85
N ARG A 177 -10.88 16.37 -5.09
CA ARG A 177 -11.83 15.30 -5.41
C ARG A 177 -11.32 13.94 -4.91
N LEU A 178 -10.07 13.58 -5.19
CA LEU A 178 -9.45 12.34 -4.69
C LEU A 178 -9.54 12.23 -3.16
N GLY A 179 -9.23 13.32 -2.43
CA GLY A 179 -9.36 13.37 -0.98
C GLY A 179 -10.80 13.18 -0.50
N LEU A 180 -11.74 13.90 -1.10
CA LEU A 180 -13.16 13.84 -0.76
C LEU A 180 -13.78 12.47 -1.06
N GLU A 181 -13.45 11.87 -2.21
CA GLU A 181 -13.92 10.55 -2.62
C GLU A 181 -13.46 9.45 -1.65
N ALA A 182 -12.20 9.53 -1.19
CA ALA A 182 -11.65 8.63 -0.18
C ALA A 182 -12.16 8.91 1.25
N GLY A 183 -12.92 9.99 1.46
CA GLY A 183 -13.39 10.42 2.77
C GLY A 183 -12.37 11.21 3.60
N ASN A 184 -11.22 11.56 3.03
CA ASN A 184 -10.18 12.38 3.65
C ASN A 184 -10.47 13.87 3.47
N VAL A 185 -11.49 14.38 4.17
CA VAL A 185 -11.87 15.80 4.15
C VAL A 185 -10.72 16.71 4.61
N GLY A 186 -9.89 16.25 5.55
CA GLY A 186 -8.70 16.99 6.00
C GLY A 186 -7.70 17.27 4.87
N VAL A 187 -7.50 16.32 3.96
CA VAL A 187 -6.64 16.50 2.78
C VAL A 187 -7.26 17.54 1.85
N ALA A 188 -8.56 17.42 1.54
CA ALA A 188 -9.26 18.38 0.70
C ALA A 188 -9.16 19.82 1.24
N ARG A 189 -9.32 19.99 2.56
CA ARG A 189 -9.20 21.29 3.23
C ARG A 189 -7.80 21.90 3.12
N ARG A 190 -6.75 21.11 3.33
CA ARG A 190 -5.35 21.60 3.20
C ARG A 190 -5.02 21.92 1.75
N VAL A 191 -5.41 21.05 0.81
CA VAL A 191 -5.14 21.22 -0.62
C VAL A 191 -5.90 22.43 -1.18
N ALA A 192 -7.09 22.74 -0.66
CA ALA A 192 -7.83 23.95 -1.03
C ALA A 192 -7.07 25.26 -0.75
N GLY A 193 -6.07 25.24 0.14
CA GLY A 193 -5.18 26.38 0.37
C GLY A 193 -4.30 26.76 -0.83
N TYR A 194 -4.16 25.89 -1.84
CA TYR A 194 -3.46 26.18 -3.09
C TYR A 194 -4.36 26.86 -4.15
N LEU A 195 -5.66 27.01 -3.88
CA LEU A 195 -6.57 27.75 -4.75
C LEU A 195 -6.47 29.26 -4.48
N ALA A 196 -6.84 30.07 -5.48
CA ALA A 196 -6.90 31.51 -5.29
C ALA A 196 -7.97 31.91 -4.26
N ALA A 197 -7.81 33.08 -3.64
CA ALA A 197 -8.77 33.59 -2.65
C ALA A 197 -10.21 33.59 -3.20
N GLY A 198 -11.14 33.06 -2.42
CA GLY A 198 -12.55 32.94 -2.80
C GLY A 198 -12.90 31.74 -3.70
N GLN A 199 -11.91 30.97 -4.18
CA GLN A 199 -12.17 29.76 -4.98
C GLN A 199 -12.22 28.48 -4.15
N ALA A 200 -11.75 28.51 -2.90
CA ALA A 200 -11.72 27.35 -2.03
C ALA A 200 -13.12 26.99 -1.50
N PRO A 201 -13.49 25.69 -1.43
CA PRO A 201 -14.71 25.28 -0.75
C PRO A 201 -14.60 25.48 0.76
N ASP A 202 -15.73 25.78 1.43
CA ASP A 202 -15.76 25.93 2.88
C ASP A 202 -15.54 24.56 3.58
N GLY A 203 -14.41 24.44 4.27
CA GLY A 203 -14.05 23.22 5.00
C GLY A 203 -15.07 22.76 6.04
N ARG A 204 -15.78 23.68 6.70
CA ARG A 204 -16.85 23.33 7.67
C ARG A 204 -18.04 22.72 6.97
N VAL A 205 -18.36 23.20 5.76
CA VAL A 205 -19.43 22.64 4.93
C VAL A 205 -19.05 21.23 4.47
N LEU A 206 -17.79 21.02 4.06
CA LEU A 206 -17.31 19.68 3.68
C LEU A 206 -17.39 18.68 4.86
N GLU A 207 -17.04 19.09 6.08
CA GLU A 207 -17.17 18.24 7.27
C GLU A 207 -18.63 17.92 7.62
N ALA A 208 -19.52 18.91 7.49
CA ALA A 208 -20.94 18.73 7.69
C ALA A 208 -21.53 17.73 6.67
N ILE A 209 -21.12 17.82 5.39
CA ILE A 209 -21.51 16.88 4.34
C ILE A 209 -20.98 15.47 4.63
N ALA A 210 -19.72 15.34 5.05
CA ALA A 210 -19.14 14.04 5.38
C ALA A 210 -19.92 13.32 6.49
N SER A 211 -20.48 14.08 7.42
CA SER A 211 -21.30 13.58 8.53
C SER A 211 -22.75 13.31 8.12
N ASN A 212 -23.39 14.25 7.41
CA ASN A 212 -24.78 14.14 6.97
C ASN A 212 -24.98 14.81 5.59
N PRO A 213 -24.79 14.06 4.48
CA PRO A 213 -24.92 14.62 3.14
C PRO A 213 -26.36 14.99 2.80
N THR A 214 -27.35 14.25 3.31
CA THR A 214 -28.78 14.50 3.06
C THR A 214 -29.19 15.88 3.54
N ARG A 215 -28.78 16.26 4.76
CA ARG A 215 -29.08 17.60 5.31
C ARG A 215 -28.55 18.73 4.43
N TYR A 216 -27.38 18.54 3.81
CA TYR A 216 -26.86 19.53 2.88
C TYR A 216 -27.68 19.57 1.58
N LEU A 217 -28.04 18.40 1.03
CA LEU A 217 -28.81 18.27 -0.19
C LEU A 217 -30.29 18.68 -0.05
N ASP A 218 -30.80 18.87 1.17
CA ASP A 218 -32.15 19.39 1.46
C ASP A 218 -32.25 20.92 1.36
N LYS A 219 -31.12 21.62 1.15
CA LYS A 219 -31.12 23.07 0.94
C LYS A 219 -31.90 23.45 -0.32
N ARG A 220 -32.54 24.62 -0.28
CA ARG A 220 -33.33 25.16 -1.40
C ARG A 220 -32.48 25.69 -2.55
N ALA A 221 -31.26 26.14 -2.26
CA ALA A 221 -30.37 26.74 -3.23
C ALA A 221 -28.91 26.39 -2.93
N PHE A 222 -28.12 26.29 -3.99
CA PHE A 222 -26.69 26.07 -3.97
C PHE A 222 -26.01 27.15 -4.81
N ASP A 223 -24.78 27.50 -4.48
CA ASP A 223 -23.97 28.39 -5.31
C ASP A 223 -23.37 27.61 -6.49
N LEU A 224 -24.18 27.33 -7.52
CA LEU A 224 -23.72 26.59 -8.70
C LEU A 224 -22.97 27.47 -9.71
N GLY A 225 -22.97 28.80 -9.49
CA GLY A 225 -22.18 29.75 -10.27
C GLY A 225 -20.68 29.58 -10.02
N SER A 226 -20.29 29.28 -8.78
CA SER A 226 -18.89 28.98 -8.44
C SER A 226 -18.55 27.50 -8.64
N ARG A 227 -17.32 27.22 -9.09
CA ARG A 227 -16.79 25.85 -9.14
C ARG A 227 -16.80 25.21 -7.75
N ALA A 228 -16.48 25.98 -6.71
CA ALA A 228 -16.47 25.51 -5.34
C ALA A 228 -17.83 24.98 -4.88
N GLY A 229 -18.91 25.69 -5.19
CA GLY A 229 -20.25 25.23 -4.85
C GLY A 229 -20.69 24.02 -5.67
N ARG A 230 -20.37 23.96 -6.97
CA ARG A 230 -20.60 22.75 -7.79
C ARG A 230 -19.89 21.52 -7.24
N GLU A 231 -18.60 21.62 -6.97
CA GLU A 231 -17.77 20.54 -6.38
C GLU A 231 -18.30 20.09 -5.01
N THR A 232 -18.77 21.05 -4.19
CA THR A 232 -19.37 20.76 -2.88
C THR A 232 -20.67 19.96 -3.02
N VAL A 233 -21.51 20.29 -4.00
CA VAL A 233 -22.74 19.52 -4.29
C VAL A 233 -22.41 18.14 -4.83
N MET A 234 -21.46 18.04 -5.77
CA MET A 234 -20.99 16.75 -6.31
C MET A 234 -20.46 15.85 -5.19
N PHE A 235 -19.67 16.40 -4.26
CA PHE A 235 -19.21 15.68 -3.07
C PHE A 235 -20.36 15.20 -2.18
N ALA A 236 -21.39 16.03 -1.96
CA ALA A 236 -22.55 15.63 -1.17
C ALA A 236 -23.33 14.48 -1.82
N VAL A 237 -23.51 14.51 -3.14
CA VAL A 237 -24.14 13.41 -3.90
C VAL A 237 -23.28 12.15 -3.82
N HIS A 238 -21.97 12.26 -4.05
CA HIS A 238 -21.03 11.15 -3.89
C HIS A 238 -21.13 10.54 -2.48
N ARG A 239 -21.11 11.38 -1.43
CA ARG A 239 -21.18 10.93 -0.04
C ARG A 239 -22.50 10.23 0.26
N LEU A 240 -23.62 10.72 -0.28
CA LEU A 240 -24.92 10.06 -0.17
C LEU A 240 -24.95 8.73 -0.96
N ALA A 241 -24.32 8.67 -2.13
CA ALA A 241 -24.31 7.47 -2.98
C ALA A 241 -23.67 6.28 -2.26
N ARG A 242 -22.67 6.51 -1.41
CA ARG A 242 -22.02 5.47 -0.58
C ARG A 242 -23.01 4.70 0.29
N THR A 243 -24.03 5.36 0.81
CA THR A 243 -25.03 4.74 1.72
C THR A 243 -26.35 4.47 1.02
N SER A 244 -26.73 5.29 0.04
CA SER A 244 -28.03 5.24 -0.63
C SER A 244 -27.91 5.70 -2.09
N PRO A 245 -27.39 4.84 -3.00
CA PRO A 245 -27.23 5.16 -4.43
C PRO A 245 -28.52 5.65 -5.10
N GLN A 246 -29.67 5.03 -4.80
CA GLN A 246 -30.97 5.45 -5.36
C GLN A 246 -31.36 6.87 -4.94
N GLN A 247 -31.16 7.21 -3.67
CA GLN A 247 -31.45 8.57 -3.20
C GLN A 247 -30.48 9.57 -3.83
N ALA A 248 -29.21 9.23 -3.95
CA ALA A 248 -28.23 10.06 -4.65
C ALA A 248 -28.60 10.26 -6.13
N ALA A 249 -28.97 9.20 -6.85
CA ALA A 249 -29.42 9.27 -8.23
C ALA A 249 -30.67 10.15 -8.40
N TRP A 250 -31.66 10.00 -7.50
CA TRP A 250 -32.87 10.81 -7.51
C TRP A 250 -32.57 12.29 -7.29
N ARG A 251 -31.69 12.61 -6.33
CA ARG A 251 -31.24 13.99 -6.08
C ARG A 251 -30.48 14.54 -7.27
N TRP A 252 -29.56 13.75 -7.82
CA TRP A 252 -28.68 14.18 -8.89
C TRP A 252 -29.44 14.49 -10.18
N THR A 253 -30.41 13.66 -10.56
CA THR A 253 -31.25 13.88 -11.76
C THR A 253 -31.96 15.24 -11.74
N ARG A 254 -32.27 15.80 -10.56
CA ARG A 254 -32.91 17.12 -10.42
C ARG A 254 -31.92 18.28 -10.48
N LEU A 255 -30.64 18.02 -10.27
CA LEU A 255 -29.59 19.02 -10.16
C LEU A 255 -28.71 19.09 -11.41
N GLU A 256 -28.52 17.97 -12.11
CA GLU A 256 -27.51 17.81 -13.18
C GLU A 256 -27.60 18.84 -14.31
N GLN A 257 -28.80 19.33 -14.64
CA GLN A 257 -28.99 20.32 -15.72
C GLN A 257 -28.41 21.70 -15.39
N GLN A 258 -28.00 21.92 -14.14
CA GLN A 258 -27.40 23.18 -13.66
C GLN A 258 -25.85 23.12 -13.63
N PHE A 259 -25.26 22.02 -14.10
CA PHE A 259 -23.82 21.77 -14.11
C PHE A 259 -23.25 21.82 -15.54
N SER A 260 -21.91 21.90 -15.68
CA SER A 260 -21.27 21.78 -17.00
C SER A 260 -21.42 20.35 -17.55
N PRO A 261 -21.40 20.12 -18.88
CA PRO A 261 -21.68 18.79 -19.45
C PRO A 261 -20.84 17.63 -18.89
N GLU A 262 -19.61 17.90 -18.47
CA GLU A 262 -18.65 16.90 -17.98
C GLU A 262 -18.92 16.50 -16.50
N GLU A 263 -19.48 17.42 -15.70
CA GLU A 263 -19.70 17.22 -14.26
C GLU A 263 -20.79 16.16 -13.96
N PRO A 264 -21.97 16.14 -14.63
CA PRO A 264 -22.96 15.05 -14.58
C PRO A 264 -22.39 13.69 -14.89
N ALA A 265 -21.61 13.59 -15.95
CA ALA A 265 -21.04 12.32 -16.42
C ALA A 265 -20.10 11.72 -15.35
N TYR A 266 -19.28 12.56 -14.72
CA TYR A 266 -18.43 12.14 -13.61
C TYR A 266 -19.23 11.68 -12.37
N VAL A 267 -20.26 12.44 -11.95
CA VAL A 267 -21.08 12.06 -10.78
C VAL A 267 -21.88 10.78 -11.05
N TRP A 268 -22.39 10.59 -12.26
CA TRP A 268 -23.07 9.35 -12.64
C TRP A 268 -22.15 8.14 -12.55
N GLY A 269 -20.87 8.26 -12.93
CA GLY A 269 -19.88 7.21 -12.73
C GLY A 269 -19.71 6.81 -11.26
N LEU A 270 -19.73 7.78 -10.34
CA LEU A 270 -19.64 7.53 -8.90
C LEU A 270 -20.92 6.91 -8.32
N VAL A 271 -22.09 7.42 -8.71
CA VAL A 271 -23.38 6.87 -8.29
C VAL A 271 -23.56 5.45 -8.80
N ALA A 272 -23.21 5.19 -10.06
CA ALA A 272 -23.23 3.87 -10.68
C ALA A 272 -22.28 2.90 -9.98
N TYR A 273 -21.08 3.34 -9.62
CA TYR A 273 -20.11 2.57 -8.85
C TYR A 273 -20.67 2.08 -7.50
N PHE A 274 -21.20 2.98 -6.67
CA PHE A 274 -21.81 2.56 -5.40
C PHE A 274 -23.11 1.78 -5.60
N GLY A 275 -23.86 2.06 -6.66
CA GLY A 275 -25.00 1.26 -7.10
C GLY A 275 -24.61 -0.19 -7.36
N ALA A 276 -23.59 -0.40 -8.19
CA ALA A 276 -23.07 -1.72 -8.53
C ALA A 276 -22.55 -2.48 -7.30
N MET A 277 -21.81 -1.80 -6.41
CA MET A 277 -21.35 -2.37 -5.14
C MET A 277 -22.47 -2.86 -4.24
N ARG A 278 -23.64 -2.21 -4.29
CA ARG A 278 -24.84 -2.59 -3.54
C ARG A 278 -25.80 -3.47 -4.34
N HIS A 279 -25.36 -3.96 -5.51
CA HIS A 279 -26.16 -4.77 -6.43
C HIS A 279 -27.47 -4.10 -6.87
N ASP A 280 -27.47 -2.78 -6.99
CA ASP A 280 -28.64 -2.02 -7.43
C ASP A 280 -28.96 -2.33 -8.90
N PRO A 281 -30.21 -2.70 -9.24
CA PRO A 281 -30.59 -2.98 -10.62
C PRO A 281 -30.46 -1.76 -11.54
N GLY A 282 -30.51 -0.54 -11.00
CA GLY A 282 -30.33 0.71 -11.75
C GLY A 282 -28.87 1.04 -12.11
N ALA A 283 -27.88 0.30 -11.59
CA ALA A 283 -26.47 0.64 -11.73
C ALA A 283 -26.00 0.75 -13.19
N LEU A 284 -26.42 -0.18 -14.06
CA LEU A 284 -26.04 -0.14 -15.48
C LEU A 284 -26.65 1.06 -16.20
N ALA A 285 -27.88 1.43 -15.86
CA ALA A 285 -28.53 2.62 -16.42
C ALA A 285 -27.81 3.91 -15.97
N TRP A 286 -27.27 3.94 -14.75
CA TRP A 286 -26.44 5.05 -14.29
C TRP A 286 -25.07 5.07 -14.98
N TYR A 287 -24.43 3.91 -15.19
CA TYR A 287 -23.18 3.83 -15.95
C TYR A 287 -23.34 4.27 -17.42
N ALA A 288 -24.50 4.03 -18.04
CA ALA A 288 -24.77 4.50 -19.40
C ALA A 288 -24.80 6.03 -19.53
N ARG A 289 -24.90 6.75 -18.40
CA ARG A 289 -24.87 8.21 -18.31
C ARG A 289 -23.52 8.74 -17.83
N ALA A 290 -22.58 7.84 -17.54
CA ALA A 290 -21.27 8.21 -17.05
C ALA A 290 -20.33 8.59 -18.21
N GLY A 291 -19.31 9.38 -17.88
CA GLY A 291 -18.22 9.73 -18.80
C GLY A 291 -17.10 8.71 -18.71
N ASP A 292 -15.86 9.20 -18.76
CA ASP A 292 -14.68 8.37 -18.55
C ASP A 292 -14.71 7.70 -17.18
N LEU A 293 -14.41 6.40 -17.17
CA LEU A 293 -14.43 5.55 -15.98
C LEU A 293 -13.01 5.09 -15.66
N SER A 294 -12.66 5.10 -14.39
CA SER A 294 -11.45 4.42 -13.91
C SER A 294 -11.55 2.90 -14.06
N ASP A 295 -10.41 2.20 -14.08
CA ASP A 295 -10.35 0.72 -14.04
C ASP A 295 -11.23 0.14 -12.92
N LEU A 296 -11.22 0.78 -11.74
CA LEU A 296 -12.05 0.36 -10.61
C LEU A 296 -13.56 0.49 -10.92
N GLN A 297 -13.99 1.57 -11.56
CA GLN A 297 -15.39 1.75 -11.95
C GLN A 297 -15.77 0.78 -13.07
N LEU A 298 -14.90 0.58 -14.07
CA LEU A 298 -15.10 -0.41 -15.14
C LEU A 298 -15.21 -1.83 -14.59
N ALA A 299 -14.39 -2.19 -13.60
CA ALA A 299 -14.45 -3.46 -12.91
C ALA A 299 -15.81 -3.67 -12.22
N TRP A 300 -16.37 -2.65 -11.59
CA TRP A 300 -17.71 -2.74 -10.98
C TRP A 300 -18.84 -2.68 -12.00
N LYS A 301 -18.65 -1.99 -13.12
CA LYS A 301 -19.56 -2.01 -14.27
C LYS A 301 -19.64 -3.43 -14.86
N ALA A 302 -18.50 -4.08 -15.08
CA ALA A 302 -18.42 -5.47 -15.53
C ALA A 302 -19.11 -6.42 -14.54
N ARG A 303 -18.90 -6.27 -13.23
CA ARG A 303 -19.61 -7.06 -12.20
C ARG A 303 -21.13 -6.86 -12.22
N ALA A 304 -21.60 -5.63 -12.39
CA ALA A 304 -23.03 -5.35 -12.52
C ALA A 304 -23.61 -5.99 -13.79
N ALA A 305 -22.89 -5.92 -14.92
CA ALA A 305 -23.27 -6.53 -16.18
C ALA A 305 -23.31 -8.06 -16.10
N LEU A 306 -22.32 -8.68 -15.46
CA LEU A 306 -22.28 -10.12 -15.18
C LEU A 306 -23.51 -10.56 -14.38
N ARG A 307 -23.84 -9.82 -13.31
CA ARG A 307 -25.02 -10.10 -12.48
C ARG A 307 -26.34 -9.98 -13.24
N ALA A 308 -26.40 -9.06 -14.22
CA ALA A 308 -27.56 -8.87 -15.07
C ALA A 308 -27.61 -9.84 -16.27
N GLY A 309 -26.58 -10.67 -16.49
CA GLY A 309 -26.47 -11.53 -17.67
C GLY A 309 -26.25 -10.76 -18.99
N ASN A 310 -25.83 -9.49 -18.92
CA ASN A 310 -25.60 -8.66 -20.10
C ASN A 310 -24.16 -8.84 -20.63
N TRP A 311 -23.93 -9.91 -21.40
CA TRP A 311 -22.61 -10.27 -21.92
C TRP A 311 -21.98 -9.24 -22.84
N GLN A 312 -22.78 -8.45 -23.55
CA GLN A 312 -22.28 -7.36 -24.39
C GLN A 312 -21.64 -6.27 -23.53
N GLU A 313 -22.32 -5.87 -22.44
CA GLU A 313 -21.81 -4.86 -21.53
C GLU A 313 -20.61 -5.36 -20.70
N VAL A 314 -20.55 -6.67 -20.40
CA VAL A 314 -19.36 -7.28 -19.78
C VAL A 314 -18.15 -7.10 -20.67
N LEU A 315 -18.27 -7.47 -21.95
CA LEU A 315 -17.18 -7.34 -22.91
C LEU A 315 -16.76 -5.87 -23.09
N ALA A 316 -17.73 -4.97 -23.29
CA ALA A 316 -17.46 -3.55 -23.46
C ALA A 316 -16.77 -2.92 -22.24
N ALA A 317 -17.19 -3.27 -21.02
CA ALA A 317 -16.56 -2.76 -19.80
C ALA A 317 -15.12 -3.27 -19.63
N ILE A 318 -14.84 -4.53 -19.99
CA ILE A 318 -13.48 -5.09 -19.90
C ILE A 318 -12.57 -4.52 -20.99
N ASP A 319 -13.08 -4.34 -22.21
CA ASP A 319 -12.29 -3.76 -23.31
C ASP A 319 -11.93 -2.29 -23.10
N ALA A 320 -12.69 -1.58 -22.27
CA ALA A 320 -12.40 -0.21 -21.87
C ALA A 320 -11.35 -0.09 -20.74
N MET A 321 -10.98 -1.20 -20.08
CA MET A 321 -9.97 -1.20 -19.03
C MET A 321 -8.57 -0.96 -19.59
N THR A 322 -7.65 -0.45 -18.76
CA THR A 322 -6.24 -0.42 -19.13
C THR A 322 -5.69 -1.84 -19.37
N SER A 323 -4.60 -1.96 -20.13
CA SER A 323 -3.95 -3.26 -20.36
C SER A 323 -3.48 -3.94 -19.07
N ARG A 324 -3.19 -3.14 -18.03
CA ARG A 324 -2.82 -3.65 -16.70
C ARG A 324 -4.01 -4.33 -16.03
N GLU A 325 -5.15 -3.66 -15.98
CA GLU A 325 -6.36 -4.20 -15.35
C GLU A 325 -6.92 -5.36 -16.18
N SER A 326 -7.17 -5.17 -17.48
CA SER A 326 -7.70 -6.25 -18.36
C SER A 326 -6.79 -7.50 -18.44
N GLY A 327 -5.50 -7.37 -18.12
CA GLY A 327 -4.55 -8.47 -18.00
C GLY A 327 -4.73 -9.35 -16.76
N GLU A 328 -5.48 -8.91 -15.74
CA GLU A 328 -5.78 -9.75 -14.57
C GLU A 328 -6.55 -11.02 -14.96
N ALA A 329 -6.25 -12.13 -14.28
CA ALA A 329 -6.84 -13.44 -14.58
C ALA A 329 -8.38 -13.42 -14.55
N ALA A 330 -8.97 -12.62 -13.65
CA ALA A 330 -10.42 -12.44 -13.53
C ALA A 330 -11.04 -11.88 -14.81
N TRP A 331 -10.47 -10.81 -15.36
CA TRP A 331 -11.02 -10.13 -16.52
C TRP A 331 -10.75 -10.88 -17.81
N ARG A 332 -9.60 -11.55 -17.93
CA ARG A 332 -9.34 -12.50 -19.03
C ARG A 332 -10.39 -13.62 -19.06
N TYR A 333 -10.67 -14.25 -17.92
CA TYR A 333 -11.71 -15.29 -17.83
C TYR A 333 -13.09 -14.78 -18.23
N TRP A 334 -13.54 -13.66 -17.64
CA TRP A 334 -14.88 -13.13 -17.92
C TRP A 334 -15.03 -12.57 -19.34
N LYS A 335 -13.95 -12.04 -19.93
CA LYS A 335 -13.90 -11.68 -21.35
C LYS A 335 -14.10 -12.90 -22.23
N ALA A 336 -13.37 -13.99 -21.97
CA ALA A 336 -13.55 -15.24 -22.71
C ALA A 336 -14.99 -15.79 -22.57
N ARG A 337 -15.56 -15.75 -21.37
CA ARG A 337 -16.96 -16.16 -21.14
C ARG A 337 -17.96 -15.29 -21.91
N ALA A 338 -17.75 -13.97 -21.95
CA ALA A 338 -18.57 -13.06 -22.72
C ALA A 338 -18.46 -13.30 -24.24
N LEU A 339 -17.26 -13.64 -24.74
CA LEU A 339 -17.03 -14.03 -26.13
C LEU A 339 -17.76 -15.34 -26.48
N ARG A 340 -17.66 -16.38 -25.64
CA ARG A 340 -18.41 -17.63 -25.84
C ARG A 340 -19.92 -17.42 -25.87
N ALA A 341 -20.43 -16.59 -24.95
CA ALA A 341 -21.87 -16.26 -24.91
C ALA A 341 -22.36 -15.55 -26.18
N GLN A 342 -21.45 -14.93 -26.94
CA GLN A 342 -21.72 -14.28 -28.23
C GLN A 342 -21.37 -15.17 -29.43
N GLY A 343 -21.05 -16.46 -29.22
CA GLY A 343 -20.69 -17.40 -30.29
C GLY A 343 -19.25 -17.31 -30.80
N ARG A 344 -18.40 -16.47 -30.18
CA ARG A 344 -17.00 -16.23 -30.58
C ARG A 344 -16.06 -17.22 -29.88
N GLN A 345 -16.21 -18.51 -30.22
CA GLN A 345 -15.55 -19.60 -29.51
C GLN A 345 -14.03 -19.64 -29.70
N GLU A 346 -13.53 -19.32 -30.90
CA GLU A 346 -12.09 -19.32 -31.21
C GLU A 346 -11.35 -18.27 -30.38
N GLU A 347 -11.81 -17.02 -30.40
CA GLU A 347 -11.25 -15.91 -29.62
C GLU A 347 -11.30 -16.17 -28.10
N ALA A 348 -12.36 -16.83 -27.62
CA ALA A 348 -12.44 -17.23 -26.23
C ALA A 348 -11.37 -18.27 -25.86
N ASN A 349 -11.14 -19.26 -26.72
CA ASN A 349 -10.16 -20.31 -26.50
C ASN A 349 -8.71 -19.78 -26.52
N GLU A 350 -8.43 -18.76 -27.34
CA GLU A 350 -7.14 -18.06 -27.35
C GLU A 350 -6.80 -17.43 -25.99
N ILE A 351 -7.80 -16.97 -25.24
CA ILE A 351 -7.63 -16.40 -23.89
C ILE A 351 -7.59 -17.51 -22.83
N LEU A 352 -8.50 -18.50 -22.91
CA LEU A 352 -8.63 -19.54 -21.89
C LEU A 352 -7.43 -20.49 -21.85
N THR A 353 -6.83 -20.80 -23.01
CA THR A 353 -5.71 -21.77 -23.10
C THR A 353 -4.50 -21.35 -22.26
N PRO A 354 -3.91 -20.15 -22.43
CA PRO A 354 -2.81 -19.71 -21.58
C PRO A 354 -3.26 -19.48 -20.13
N LEU A 355 -4.49 -19.00 -19.90
CA LEU A 355 -5.00 -18.77 -18.54
C LEU A 355 -5.13 -20.07 -17.74
N ALA A 356 -5.50 -21.18 -18.38
CA ALA A 356 -5.62 -22.50 -17.76
C ALA A 356 -4.28 -23.05 -17.22
N ALA A 357 -3.14 -22.50 -17.65
CA ALA A 357 -1.82 -22.85 -17.12
C ALA A 357 -1.48 -22.10 -15.81
N GLU A 358 -2.24 -21.07 -15.44
CA GLU A 358 -1.98 -20.28 -14.25
C GLU A 358 -2.63 -20.90 -13.00
N PHE A 359 -1.86 -21.03 -11.91
CA PHE A 359 -2.36 -21.60 -10.67
C PHE A 359 -3.07 -20.57 -9.79
N ASN A 360 -4.22 -20.06 -10.26
CA ASN A 360 -5.12 -19.17 -9.53
C ASN A 360 -6.59 -19.57 -9.75
N PHE A 361 -7.52 -18.97 -9.00
CA PHE A 361 -8.95 -19.30 -9.07
C PHE A 361 -9.52 -19.32 -10.51
N TYR A 362 -9.18 -18.30 -11.31
CA TYR A 362 -9.70 -18.17 -12.67
C TYR A 362 -8.97 -19.03 -13.70
N GLY A 363 -7.69 -19.35 -13.47
CA GLY A 363 -6.97 -20.36 -14.24
C GLY A 363 -7.59 -21.75 -14.08
N GLN A 364 -7.96 -22.11 -12.85
CA GLN A 364 -8.67 -23.37 -12.59
C GLN A 364 -10.06 -23.42 -13.25
N LEU A 365 -10.82 -22.32 -13.22
CA LEU A 365 -12.07 -22.23 -13.98
C LEU A 365 -11.86 -22.31 -15.49
N ALA A 366 -10.77 -21.71 -16.01
CA ALA A 366 -10.44 -21.82 -17.43
C ALA A 366 -10.11 -23.28 -17.83
N THR A 367 -9.45 -24.05 -16.95
CA THR A 367 -9.23 -25.49 -17.15
C THR A 367 -10.56 -26.22 -17.31
N GLU A 368 -11.55 -25.96 -16.44
CA GLU A 368 -12.88 -26.59 -16.53
C GLU A 368 -13.64 -26.16 -17.79
N GLU A 369 -13.59 -24.88 -18.15
CA GLU A 369 -14.24 -24.35 -19.36
C GLU A 369 -13.74 -24.99 -20.66
N LEU A 370 -12.47 -25.42 -20.67
CA LEU A 370 -11.83 -26.15 -21.77
C LEU A 370 -12.05 -27.68 -21.68
N GLY A 371 -12.81 -28.17 -20.70
CA GLY A 371 -13.11 -29.59 -20.51
C GLY A 371 -12.07 -30.38 -19.70
N GLY A 372 -11.08 -29.69 -19.13
CA GLY A 372 -10.10 -30.27 -18.20
C GLY A 372 -10.69 -30.50 -16.80
N ARG A 373 -9.88 -31.12 -15.92
CA ARG A 373 -10.22 -31.30 -14.49
C ARG A 373 -9.20 -30.58 -13.63
N ILE A 374 -9.67 -29.82 -12.65
CA ILE A 374 -8.83 -29.18 -11.63
C ILE A 374 -8.07 -30.27 -10.87
N ALA A 375 -6.75 -30.12 -10.79
CA ALA A 375 -5.87 -31.02 -10.05
C ALA A 375 -4.83 -30.23 -9.28
N SER A 376 -4.34 -30.82 -8.18
CA SER A 376 -3.17 -30.27 -7.51
C SER A 376 -1.95 -30.37 -8.43
N PRO A 377 -1.15 -29.30 -8.57
CA PRO A 377 0.04 -29.35 -9.39
C PRO A 377 1.02 -30.33 -8.75
N SER A 378 1.65 -31.15 -9.57
CA SER A 378 2.72 -32.04 -9.09
C SER A 378 3.87 -31.21 -8.54
N PRO A 379 4.39 -31.50 -7.32
CA PRO A 379 5.51 -30.75 -6.77
C PRO A 379 6.73 -30.88 -7.70
N ALA A 380 7.19 -29.75 -8.26
CA ALA A 380 8.35 -29.73 -9.15
C ALA A 380 9.66 -30.03 -8.41
N PHE A 381 9.68 -29.85 -7.08
CA PHE A 381 10.84 -30.05 -6.24
C PHE A 381 10.41 -30.50 -4.83
N LYS A 382 11.19 -31.39 -4.22
CA LYS A 382 11.03 -31.81 -2.82
C LYS A 382 12.36 -31.58 -2.10
N PRO A 383 12.44 -30.65 -1.14
CA PRO A 383 13.65 -30.40 -0.36
C PRO A 383 14.14 -31.66 0.36
N THR A 384 15.45 -31.90 0.35
CA THR A 384 16.05 -32.95 1.17
C THR A 384 16.15 -32.51 2.63
N ARG A 385 16.36 -33.46 3.55
CA ARG A 385 16.61 -33.13 4.96
C ARG A 385 17.87 -32.28 5.16
N GLU A 386 18.84 -32.41 4.27
CA GLU A 386 20.07 -31.62 4.29
C GLU A 386 19.80 -30.18 3.85
N ASP A 387 19.02 -29.98 2.78
CA ASP A 387 18.60 -28.65 2.31
C ASP A 387 17.86 -27.88 3.40
N VAL A 388 16.90 -28.54 4.07
CA VAL A 388 16.12 -27.96 5.16
C VAL A 388 17.03 -27.58 6.33
N ARG A 389 17.97 -28.46 6.69
CA ARG A 389 18.94 -28.16 7.76
C ARG A 389 19.84 -26.98 7.40
N ALA A 390 20.40 -26.95 6.19
CA ALA A 390 21.28 -25.89 5.72
C ALA A 390 20.55 -24.55 5.67
N THR A 391 19.32 -24.52 5.16
CA THR A 391 18.46 -23.32 5.12
C THR A 391 18.10 -22.86 6.53
N GLY A 392 17.76 -23.80 7.42
CA GLY A 392 17.50 -23.53 8.82
C GLY A 392 18.69 -22.86 9.52
N MET A 393 19.93 -23.15 9.12
CA MET A 393 21.14 -22.56 9.71
C MET A 393 21.45 -21.14 9.25
N LEU A 394 20.72 -20.59 8.29
CA LEU A 394 20.93 -19.22 7.83
C LEU A 394 20.65 -18.22 8.98
N PRO A 395 21.54 -17.24 9.25
CA PRO A 395 21.39 -16.32 10.38
C PRO A 395 20.05 -15.59 10.42
N GLY A 396 19.54 -15.13 9.27
CA GLY A 396 18.23 -14.47 9.17
C GLY A 396 17.06 -15.38 9.53
N ILE A 397 17.12 -16.66 9.13
CA ILE A 397 16.11 -17.67 9.50
C ILE A 397 16.19 -17.96 11.00
N GLN A 398 17.40 -18.12 11.56
CA GLN A 398 17.58 -18.32 13.00
C GLN A 398 17.07 -17.13 13.83
N ARG A 399 17.31 -15.89 13.39
CA ARG A 399 16.73 -14.69 14.02
C ARG A 399 15.21 -14.70 13.97
N ALA A 400 14.62 -15.00 12.80
CA ALA A 400 13.16 -15.09 12.67
C ALA A 400 12.56 -16.12 13.64
N LEU A 401 13.13 -17.33 13.68
CA LEU A 401 12.71 -18.40 14.60
C LEU A 401 12.88 -18.01 16.07
N ALA A 402 13.97 -17.33 16.43
CA ALA A 402 14.16 -16.80 17.77
C ALA A 402 13.08 -15.79 18.15
N LEU A 403 12.74 -14.85 17.26
CA LEU A 403 11.67 -13.87 17.48
C LEU A 403 10.29 -14.54 17.57
N TYR A 404 10.01 -15.58 16.78
CA TYR A 404 8.77 -16.34 16.89
C TYR A 404 8.63 -17.06 18.23
N ARG A 405 9.71 -17.66 18.76
CA ARG A 405 9.72 -18.28 20.10
C ARG A 405 9.38 -17.27 21.19
N LEU A 406 9.81 -16.02 21.03
CA LEU A 406 9.50 -14.91 21.94
C LEU A 406 8.12 -14.25 21.70
N ASN A 407 7.27 -14.84 20.84
CA ASN A 407 5.98 -14.26 20.41
C ASN A 407 6.10 -12.88 19.72
N LEU A 408 7.27 -12.54 19.18
CA LEU A 408 7.53 -11.31 18.44
C LEU A 408 7.32 -11.52 16.94
N ARG A 409 6.09 -11.91 16.57
CA ARG A 409 5.74 -12.32 15.20
C ARG A 409 5.98 -11.24 14.15
N PHE A 410 5.76 -9.97 14.49
CA PHE A 410 5.97 -8.87 13.55
C PHE A 410 7.45 -8.73 13.16
N GLU A 411 8.33 -8.72 14.15
CA GLU A 411 9.78 -8.69 13.95
C GLU A 411 10.27 -10.00 13.29
N GLY A 412 9.75 -11.16 13.71
CA GLY A 412 10.08 -12.45 13.11
C GLY A 412 9.73 -12.53 11.62
N ASN A 413 8.55 -12.04 11.22
CA ASN A 413 8.13 -11.98 9.82
C ASN A 413 9.06 -11.08 8.99
N ARG A 414 9.55 -9.97 9.57
CA ARG A 414 10.48 -9.06 8.89
C ARG A 414 11.84 -9.72 8.65
N GLU A 415 12.39 -10.41 9.65
CA GLU A 415 13.63 -11.19 9.47
C GLU A 415 13.44 -12.28 8.42
N TRP A 416 12.32 -13.00 8.49
CA TRP A 416 12.02 -14.09 7.54
C TRP A 416 11.97 -13.56 6.11
N LEU A 417 11.15 -12.53 5.85
CA LEU A 417 11.03 -11.92 4.52
C LEU A 417 12.36 -11.34 4.03
N TRP A 418 13.14 -10.72 4.92
CA TRP A 418 14.46 -10.20 4.57
C TRP A 418 15.44 -11.31 4.19
N ALA A 419 15.41 -12.44 4.90
CA ALA A 419 16.26 -13.59 4.64
C ALA A 419 15.96 -14.27 3.30
N ILE A 420 14.68 -14.38 2.92
CA ILE A 420 14.26 -15.12 1.72
C ILE A 420 14.11 -14.25 0.46
N ARG A 421 14.28 -12.93 0.53
CA ARG A 421 13.98 -12.00 -0.58
C ARG A 421 14.70 -12.28 -1.91
N GLY A 422 15.85 -12.97 -1.84
CA GLY A 422 16.66 -13.34 -3.01
C GLY A 422 16.63 -14.83 -3.32
N PHE A 423 15.71 -15.57 -2.71
CA PHE A 423 15.61 -17.02 -2.91
C PHE A 423 14.92 -17.33 -4.24
N ASP A 424 15.42 -18.35 -4.94
CA ASP A 424 14.70 -18.98 -6.05
C ASP A 424 13.57 -19.89 -5.54
N ASP A 425 12.76 -20.43 -6.45
CA ASP A 425 11.61 -21.29 -6.10
C ASP A 425 12.01 -22.52 -5.27
N LYS A 426 13.17 -23.14 -5.53
CA LYS A 426 13.64 -24.31 -4.77
C LYS A 426 14.05 -23.93 -3.35
N GLN A 427 14.70 -22.78 -3.20
CA GLN A 427 15.08 -22.23 -1.91
C GLN A 427 13.84 -21.79 -1.11
N LEU A 428 12.82 -21.20 -1.76
CA LEU A 428 11.55 -20.85 -1.12
C LEU A 428 10.79 -22.09 -0.62
N LEU A 429 10.71 -23.15 -1.44
CA LEU A 429 10.12 -24.42 -1.01
C LEU A 429 10.89 -25.05 0.16
N THR A 430 12.21 -24.98 0.14
CA THR A 430 13.05 -25.44 1.26
C THR A 430 12.80 -24.63 2.54
N ALA A 431 12.74 -23.30 2.43
CA ALA A 431 12.46 -22.43 3.57
C ALA A 431 11.05 -22.67 4.14
N ALA A 432 10.06 -22.96 3.29
CA ALA A 432 8.71 -23.30 3.73
C ALA A 432 8.70 -24.58 4.59
N GLU A 433 9.50 -25.59 4.25
CA GLU A 433 9.65 -26.80 5.08
C GLU A 433 10.39 -26.53 6.40
N VAL A 434 11.23 -25.48 6.49
CA VAL A 434 11.81 -25.04 7.78
C VAL A 434 10.75 -24.43 8.70
N ALA A 435 9.77 -23.71 8.13
CA ALA A 435 8.70 -23.04 8.88
C ALA A 435 7.55 -23.97 9.31
N ARG A 436 7.54 -25.20 8.80
CA ARG A 436 6.53 -26.22 9.07
C ARG A 436 6.64 -26.75 10.49
#